data_AF-A0A952VRW3-F1
#
_entry.id   AF-A0A952VRW3-F1
#
_cell.length_a   1.000
_cell.length_b   1.000
_cell.length_c   1.000
_cell.angle_alpha   90.00
_cell.angle_beta   90.00
_cell.angle_gamma   90.00
#
_symmetry.space_group_name_H-M   'P 1'
#
loop_
_entity.id
_entity.type
_entity.pdbx_description
1 polymer ?
#
loop_
_entity_poly.entity_id
_entity_poly.type
_entity_poly.pdbx_seq_one_letter_code
_entity_poly.pdbx_strand_id
1 'polypeptide(L)'
;MADAKEQMTKAVEYLKQQRDELQVQLHLAKADAKDEWAGLEKQWEEIRPKLEAAREEAGKTAESVSTALGLAIDELKKGYERLKGRL
;
A
#
# COMPACT_ATOMS: atom_id res chain seq x y z
N MET A 1 -10.38 -14.82 -15.28
CA MET A 1 -9.33 -13.83 -15.62
C MET A 1 -9.73 -12.40 -15.21
N ALA A 2 -11.02 -12.01 -15.26
CA ALA A 2 -11.48 -10.72 -14.73
C ALA A 2 -11.32 -10.59 -13.20
N ASP A 3 -11.52 -11.69 -12.47
CA ASP A 3 -11.53 -11.70 -11.00
C ASP A 3 -10.20 -11.30 -10.36
N ALA A 4 -9.06 -11.74 -10.90
CA ALA A 4 -7.75 -11.45 -10.32
C ALA A 4 -7.39 -9.95 -10.45
N LYS A 5 -7.69 -9.35 -11.61
CA LYS A 5 -7.49 -7.92 -11.85
C LYS A 5 -8.42 -7.08 -10.97
N GLU A 6 -9.66 -7.53 -10.78
CA GLU A 6 -10.63 -6.86 -9.93
C GLU A 6 -10.25 -6.94 -8.45
N GLN A 7 -9.79 -8.10 -7.98
CA GLN A 7 -9.28 -8.27 -6.60
C GLN A 7 -8.05 -7.39 -6.33
N MET A 8 -7.09 -7.34 -7.25
CA MET A 8 -5.95 -6.42 -7.13
C MET A 8 -6.40 -4.96 -7.13
N THR A 9 -7.37 -4.59 -7.96
CA THR A 9 -7.90 -3.22 -8.00
C THR A 9 -8.53 -2.84 -6.65
N LYS A 10 -9.36 -3.72 -6.08
CA LYS A 10 -9.97 -3.52 -4.75
C LYS A 10 -8.92 -3.42 -3.65
N ALA A 11 -7.85 -4.23 -3.71
CA ALA A 11 -6.77 -4.15 -2.73
C ALA A 11 -6.01 -2.82 -2.81
N VAL A 12 -5.71 -2.33 -4.03
CA VAL A 12 -5.05 -1.03 -4.23
C VAL A 12 -5.94 0.12 -3.78
N GLU A 13 -7.22 0.09 -4.11
CA GLU A 13 -8.20 1.10 -3.66
C GLU A 13 -8.33 1.12 -2.14
N TYR A 14 -8.37 -0.05 -1.49
CA TYR A 14 -8.40 -0.14 -0.04
C TYR A 14 -7.16 0.49 0.60
N LEU A 15 -5.97 0.24 0.06
CA LEU A 15 -4.72 0.86 0.54
C LEU A 15 -4.73 2.38 0.36
N LYS A 16 -5.22 2.87 -0.79
CA LYS A 16 -5.41 4.31 -1.04
C LYS A 16 -6.36 4.94 -0.02
N GLN A 17 -7.49 4.28 0.26
CA GLN A 17 -8.45 4.77 1.24
C GLN A 17 -7.84 4.83 2.66
N GLN A 18 -7.10 3.79 3.08
CA GLN A 18 -6.41 3.82 4.37
C GLN A 18 -5.34 4.92 4.42
N ARG A 19 -4.64 5.15 3.32
CA ARG A 19 -3.68 6.27 3.20
C ARG A 19 -4.39 7.62 3.38
N ASP A 20 -5.49 7.85 2.68
CA ASP A 20 -6.23 9.11 2.75
C ASP A 20 -6.76 9.37 4.17
N GLU A 21 -7.30 8.34 4.83
CA GLU A 21 -7.72 8.43 6.25
C GLU A 21 -6.56 8.79 7.17
N LEU A 22 -5.41 8.11 7.02
CA LEU A 22 -4.21 8.38 7.81
C LEU A 22 -3.68 9.79 7.58
N GLN A 23 -3.67 10.27 6.34
CA GLN A 23 -3.22 11.62 5.99
C GLN A 23 -4.04 12.71 6.70
N VAL A 24 -5.36 12.51 6.81
CA VAL A 24 -6.24 13.42 7.56
C VAL A 24 -5.92 13.38 9.05
N GLN A 25 -5.73 12.20 9.64
CA GLN A 25 -5.38 12.07 11.05
C GLN A 25 -3.98 12.61 11.36
N LEU A 26 -3.03 12.46 10.43
CA LEU A 26 -1.66 12.95 10.54
C LEU A 26 -1.56 14.47 10.65
N HIS A 27 -2.51 15.21 10.09
CA HIS A 27 -2.57 16.66 10.26
C HIS A 27 -2.65 17.07 11.74
N LEU A 28 -3.30 16.24 12.56
CA LEU A 28 -3.46 16.44 14.01
C LEU A 28 -2.42 15.66 14.84
N ALA A 29 -1.61 14.83 14.19
CA ALA A 29 -0.69 13.92 14.85
C ALA A 29 0.62 14.58 15.29
N LYS A 30 1.28 13.93 16.25
CA LYS A 30 2.62 14.28 16.73
C LYS A 30 3.69 14.05 15.66
N ALA A 31 4.84 14.70 15.83
CA ALA A 31 5.99 14.57 14.91
C ALA A 31 6.40 13.11 14.68
N ASP A 32 6.45 12.28 15.74
CA ASP A 32 6.80 10.86 15.65
C ASP A 32 5.91 10.07 14.67
N ALA A 33 4.60 10.37 14.65
CA ALA A 33 3.67 9.72 13.74
C ALA A 33 3.88 10.16 12.29
N LYS A 34 4.30 11.43 12.09
CA LYS A 34 4.64 11.97 10.76
C LYS A 34 5.93 11.37 10.22
N ASP A 35 6.91 11.11 11.08
CA ASP A 35 8.15 10.44 10.68
C ASP A 35 7.89 8.99 10.27
N GLU A 36 7.08 8.25 11.05
CA GLU A 36 6.68 6.88 10.72
C GLU A 36 5.85 6.83 9.43
N TRP A 37 4.93 7.78 9.26
CA TRP A 37 4.18 7.95 8.02
C TRP A 37 5.08 8.18 6.82
N ALA A 38 6.07 9.07 6.92
CA ALA A 38 6.97 9.36 5.81
C ALA A 38 7.73 8.11 5.34
N GLY A 39 8.09 7.21 6.27
CA GLY A 39 8.66 5.90 5.94
C GLY A 39 7.70 5.02 5.15
N LEU A 40 6.45 4.90 5.61
CA LEU A 40 5.41 4.12 4.93
C LEU A 40 5.04 4.70 3.57
N GLU A 41 4.94 6.03 3.46
CA GLU A 41 4.62 6.72 2.22
C GLU A 41 5.72 6.52 1.17
N LYS A 42 6.99 6.51 1.59
CA LYS A 42 8.10 6.16 0.70
C LYS A 42 7.98 4.74 0.15
N GLN A 43 7.65 3.76 1.00
CA GLN A 43 7.40 2.40 0.54
C GLN A 43 6.24 2.37 -0.46
N TRP A 44 5.11 3.02 -0.13
CA TRP A 44 3.94 3.09 -1.02
C TRP A 44 4.28 3.62 -2.42
N GLU A 45 5.06 4.70 -2.51
CA GLU A 45 5.49 5.26 -3.80
C GLU A 45 6.40 4.31 -4.60
N GLU A 46 7.17 3.44 -3.93
CA GLU A 46 8.00 2.42 -4.61
C GLU A 46 7.19 1.20 -5.10
N ILE A 47 6.15 0.79 -4.38
CA ILE A 47 5.31 -0.36 -4.77
C ILE A 47 4.13 0.00 -5.67
N ARG A 48 3.56 1.20 -5.57
CA ARG A 48 2.44 1.67 -6.42
C ARG A 48 2.69 1.47 -7.92
N PRO A 49 3.81 1.91 -8.53
CA PRO A 49 4.03 1.73 -9.96
C PRO A 49 4.18 0.25 -10.32
N LYS A 50 4.78 -0.57 -9.45
CA LYS A 50 4.90 -2.02 -9.63
C LYS A 50 3.55 -2.71 -9.56
N LEU A 51 2.65 -2.23 -8.70
CA LEU A 51 1.27 -2.68 -8.57
C LEU A 51 0.43 -2.36 -9.81
N GLU A 52 0.49 -1.12 -10.31
CA GLU A 52 -0.21 -0.73 -11.55
C GLU A 52 0.36 -1.51 -12.76
N ALA A 53 1.69 -1.67 -12.85
CA ALA A 53 2.31 -2.49 -13.89
C ALA A 53 1.86 -3.96 -13.80
N ALA A 54 1.86 -4.56 -12.60
CA ALA A 54 1.37 -5.92 -12.39
C ALA A 54 -0.14 -6.06 -12.70
N ARG A 55 -0.93 -5.01 -12.51
CA ARG A 55 -2.36 -4.96 -12.87
C ARG A 55 -2.59 -4.88 -14.37
N GLU A 56 -1.78 -4.10 -15.09
CA GLU A 56 -1.84 -4.01 -16.55
C GLU A 56 -1.28 -5.27 -17.22
N GLU A 57 -0.25 -5.85 -16.61
CA GLU A 57 0.54 -6.95 -17.17
C GLU A 57 0.33 -8.27 -16.43
N ALA A 58 -0.89 -8.49 -15.89
CA ALA A 58 -1.31 -9.58 -14.99
C ALA A 58 -1.02 -11.04 -15.45
N GLY A 59 -0.33 -11.24 -16.58
CA GLY A 59 0.16 -12.53 -17.06
C GLY A 59 1.67 -12.61 -17.34
N LYS A 60 2.49 -11.57 -17.11
CA LYS A 60 3.94 -11.59 -17.44
C LYS A 60 4.89 -11.42 -16.26
N THR A 61 4.38 -11.03 -15.09
CA THR A 61 5.22 -10.83 -13.91
C THR A 61 5.68 -12.18 -13.36
N ALA A 62 7.00 -12.38 -13.22
CA ALA A 62 7.56 -13.60 -12.64
C ALA A 62 7.04 -13.82 -11.21
N GLU A 63 6.84 -15.08 -10.81
CA GLU A 63 6.27 -15.48 -9.51
C GLU A 63 7.05 -14.92 -8.30
N SER A 64 8.36 -14.72 -8.46
CA SER A 64 9.20 -14.08 -7.44
C SER A 64 8.88 -12.59 -7.26
N VAL A 65 8.51 -11.89 -8.34
CA VAL A 65 8.16 -10.47 -8.31
C VAL A 65 6.77 -10.28 -7.71
N SER A 66 5.80 -11.14 -8.03
CA SER A 66 4.48 -11.08 -7.41
C SER A 66 4.53 -11.39 -5.90
N THR A 67 5.39 -12.32 -5.49
CA THR A 67 5.63 -12.62 -4.07
C THR A 67 6.23 -11.43 -3.32
N ALA A 68 7.31 -10.84 -3.85
CA ALA A 68 7.95 -9.67 -3.23
C ALA A 68 7.00 -8.48 -3.14
N LEU A 69 6.18 -8.26 -4.18
CA LEU A 69 5.16 -7.21 -4.21
C LEU A 69 4.07 -7.46 -3.16
N GLY A 70 3.59 -8.71 -3.04
CA GLY A 70 2.61 -9.10 -2.03
C GLY A 70 3.12 -8.90 -0.60
N LEU A 71 4.37 -9.25 -0.32
CA LEU A 71 5.01 -9.01 0.98
C LEU A 71 5.10 -7.52 1.30
N ALA A 72 5.54 -6.71 0.34
CA ALA A 72 5.64 -5.26 0.53
C ALA A 72 4.27 -4.60 0.76
N ILE A 73 3.22 -5.07 0.08
CA ILE A 73 1.85 -4.62 0.32
C ILE A 73 1.37 -5.00 1.73
N ASP A 74 1.63 -6.23 2.17
CA ASP A 74 1.24 -6.71 3.49
C ASP A 74 1.95 -5.93 4.61
N GLU A 75 3.24 -5.67 4.43
CA GLU A 75 4.04 -4.86 5.35
C GLU A 75 3.52 -3.42 5.42
N LEU A 76 3.22 -2.80 4.27
CA LEU A 76 2.64 -1.46 4.21
C LEU A 76 1.29 -1.41 4.91
N LYS A 77 0.41 -2.39 4.66
CA LYS A 77 -0.90 -2.49 5.31
C LYS A 77 -0.76 -2.58 6.83
N LYS A 78 0.14 -3.44 7.32
CA LYS A 78 0.45 -3.55 8.76
C LYS A 78 1.04 -2.26 9.33
N GLY A 79 1.82 -1.52 8.55
CA GLY A 79 2.31 -0.20 8.90
C GLY A 79 1.19 0.80 9.10
N TYR A 80 0.27 0.88 8.12
CA TYR A 80 -0.91 1.73 8.18
C TYR A 80 -1.84 1.38 9.35
N GLU A 81 -2.11 0.10 9.60
CA GLU A 81 -2.92 -0.33 10.74
C GLU A 81 -2.27 0.03 12.09
N ARG A 82 -0.95 -0.15 12.22
CA ARG A 82 -0.21 0.25 13.43
C ARG A 82 -0.22 1.75 13.64
N LEU A 83 0.01 2.52 12.58
CA LEU A 83 -0.02 3.98 12.66
C LEU A 83 -1.42 4.47 13.06
N LYS A 84 -2.47 3.94 12.42
CA LYS A 84 -3.87 4.24 12.73
C LYS A 84 -4.24 3.92 14.17
N GLY A 85 -3.71 2.84 14.74
CA GLY A 85 -3.94 2.49 16.15
C GLY A 85 -3.21 3.40 17.15
N ARG A 86 -2.25 4.22 16.68
CA ARG A 86 -1.45 5.14 17.51
C ARG A 86 -1.86 6.62 17.32
N LEU A 87 -2.69 6.90 16.32
CA LEU A 87 -3.31 8.21 16.06
C LEU A 87 -4.61 8.37 16.85
#